data_AF-A0AAP4P6U6-F1
#
_entry.id   AF-A0AAP4P6U6-F1
#
_cell.length_a   1.000
_cell.length_b   1.000
_cell.length_c   1.000
_cell.angle_alpha   90.00
_cell.angle_beta   90.00
_cell.angle_gamma   90.00
#
_symmetry.space_group_name_H-M   'P 1'
#
loop_
_entity.id
_entity.type
_entity.pdbx_description
1 polymer ?
#
loop_
_entity_poly.entity_id
_entity_poly.type
_entity_poly.pdbx_seq_one_letter_code
_entity_poly.pdbx_strand_id
1 'polypeptide(L)' 'MEELIVSKEELIYLFESKTLEDTGKGWLLEGEFFVDIIALHEVEPKFLSDISNAKFYKIVLKKGK' A
#
# COMPACT_ATOMS: atom_id res chain seq x y z
N MET A 1 -14.86 2.83 -6.03
CA MET A 1 -13.53 2.20 -5.92
C MET A 1 -13.28 2.09 -4.44
N GLU A 2 -13.10 0.88 -3.95
CA GLU A 2 -12.81 0.66 -2.55
C GLU A 2 -11.37 1.12 -2.28
N GLU A 3 -11.23 1.97 -1.27
CA GLU A 3 -9.96 2.51 -0.82
C GLU A 3 -9.81 2.09 0.65
N LEU A 4 -8.67 1.50 0.98
CA LEU A 4 -8.38 1.06 2.34
C LEU A 4 -7.16 1.83 2.85
N ILE A 5 -7.30 2.51 3.99
CA ILE A 5 -6.18 3.14 4.68
C ILE A 5 -5.78 2.22 5.83
N VAL A 6 -4.49 1.88 5.89
CA VAL A 6 -3.90 0.98 6.88
C VAL A 6 -2.66 1.61 7.49
N SER A 7 -2.32 1.24 8.73
CA SER A 7 -1.03 1.57 9.32
C SER A 7 0.11 0.77 8.67
N LYS A 8 1.36 1.14 8.97
CA LYS A 8 2.53 0.37 8.57
C LYS A 8 2.50 -1.07 9.12
N GLU A 9 2.12 -1.24 10.38
CA GLU A 9 2.03 -2.55 11.02
C GLU A 9 0.94 -3.41 10.37
N GLU A 10 -0.22 -2.82 10.07
CA GLU A 10 -1.30 -3.51 9.36
C GLU A 10 -0.90 -3.90 7.94
N LEU A 11 -0.19 -3.03 7.22
CA LEU A 11 0.32 -3.35 5.88
C LEU A 11 1.30 -4.53 5.92
N ILE A 12 2.21 -4.55 6.90
CA ILE A 12 3.13 -5.67 7.10
C ILE A 12 2.34 -6.96 7.37
N TYR A 13 1.34 -6.89 8.26
CA TYR A 13 0.48 -8.02 8.55
C TYR A 13 -0.23 -8.56 7.30
N LEU A 14 -0.71 -7.70 6.40
CA LEU A 14 -1.35 -8.12 5.15
C LEU A 14 -0.40 -8.91 4.23
N PHE A 15 0.89 -8.55 4.20
CA PHE A 15 1.90 -9.32 3.48
C PHE A 15 2.23 -10.64 4.18
N GLU A 16 2.38 -10.63 5.51
CA GLU A 16 2.66 -11.83 6.31
C GLU A 16 1.50 -12.84 6.24
N SER A 17 0.26 -12.37 6.23
CA SER A 17 -0.95 -13.18 6.11
C SER A 17 -1.23 -13.68 4.69
N LYS A 18 -0.44 -13.24 3.70
CA LYS A 18 -0.67 -13.45 2.25
C LYS A 18 -1.99 -12.90 1.74
N THR A 19 -2.62 -12.00 2.47
CA THR A 19 -3.76 -11.23 1.94
C THR A 19 -3.29 -10.28 0.84
N LEU A 20 -2.05 -9.80 0.93
CA LEU A 20 -1.38 -9.01 -0.08
C LEU A 20 -0.10 -9.72 -0.51
N GLU A 21 0.07 -9.92 -1.81
CA GLU A 21 1.21 -10.67 -2.36
C GLU A 21 2.00 -9.82 -3.37
N ASP A 22 3.34 -9.85 -3.27
CA ASP A 22 4.21 -9.31 -4.31
C ASP A 22 4.42 -10.36 -5.40
N THR A 23 3.89 -10.08 -6.60
CA THR A 23 3.99 -10.96 -7.76
C THR A 23 5.21 -10.67 -8.63
N GLY A 24 6.06 -9.69 -8.26
CA GLY A 24 7.14 -9.15 -9.08
C GLY A 24 6.68 -8.23 -10.22
N LYS A 25 5.37 -8.21 -10.53
CA LYS A 25 4.73 -7.29 -11.50
C LYS A 25 3.88 -6.23 -10.82
N GLY A 26 3.64 -6.38 -9.53
CA GLY A 26 2.77 -5.54 -8.72
C GLY A 26 2.22 -6.31 -7.53
N TRP A 27 1.38 -5.63 -6.75
CA TRP A 27 0.77 -6.19 -5.55
C TRP A 27 -0.62 -6.72 -5.85
N LEU A 28 -0.89 -7.94 -5.38
CA LEU A 28 -2.14 -8.66 -5.60
C LEU A 28 -2.86 -8.82 -4.28
N LEU A 29 -4.07 -8.27 -4.18
CA LEU A 29 -4.95 -8.36 -3.03
C LEU A 29 -5.85 -9.60 -3.19
N GLU A 30 -5.85 -10.45 -2.17
CA GLU A 30 -6.64 -11.70 -2.08
C GLU A 30 -6.47 -12.64 -3.29
N GLY A 31 -5.33 -12.58 -3.97
CA GLY A 31 -5.06 -13.41 -5.14
C GLY A 31 -5.81 -13.02 -6.42
N GLU A 32 -6.59 -11.93 -6.42
CA GLU A 32 -7.48 -11.59 -7.52
C GLU A 32 -7.25 -10.18 -8.07
N PHE A 33 -7.07 -9.18 -7.21
CA PHE A 33 -7.07 -7.78 -7.63
C PHE A 33 -5.70 -7.13 -7.52
N PHE A 34 -5.19 -6.57 -8.61
CA PHE A 34 -4.01 -5.73 -8.53
C PHE A 34 -4.34 -4.43 -7.80
N VAL A 35 -3.42 -3.98 -6.94
CA VAL A 35 -3.55 -2.74 -6.18
C VAL A 35 -2.33 -1.84 -6.34
N ASP A 36 -2.53 -0.56 -6.06
CA ASP A 36 -1.48 0.42 -5.79
C ASP A 36 -1.42 0.68 -4.27
N ILE A 37 -0.20 0.74 -3.74
CA ILE A 37 0.05 1.09 -2.34
C ILE A 37 0.72 2.46 -2.31
N ILE A 38 0.05 3.43 -1.70
CA ILE A 38 0.47 4.83 -1.68
C ILE A 38 0.82 5.21 -0.25
N ALA A 39 2.08 5.59 -0.01
CA ALA A 39 2.53 6.11 1.28
C ALA A 39 1.87 7.48 1.57
N LEU A 40 1.27 7.61 2.76
CA LEU A 40 0.65 8.85 3.23
C LEU A 40 1.58 9.55 4.22
N HIS A 41 2.04 10.73 3.84
CA HIS A 41 2.91 11.58 4.64
C HIS A 41 2.18 12.86 5.03
N GLU A 42 2.24 13.23 6.32
CA GLU A 42 1.61 14.45 6.86
C GLU A 42 2.47 15.72 6.63
N VAL A 43 3.69 15.56 6.12
CA VAL A 43 4.65 16.64 5.89
C VAL A 43 4.84 16.88 4.41
N GLU A 44 5.14 18.13 4.04
CA GLU A 44 5.42 18.46 2.63
C GLU A 44 6.64 17.68 2.11
N PRO A 45 6.68 17.31 0.82
CA PRO A 45 7.78 16.54 0.25
C PRO A 45 9.18 17.13 0.49
N LYS A 46 9.30 18.47 0.53
CA LYS A 46 10.57 19.17 0.79
C LYS A 46 11.12 18.97 2.21
N PHE A 47 10.29 18.49 3.14
CA PHE A 47 10.65 18.20 4.53
C PHE A 47 10.73 16.70 4.83
N LEU A 48 10.49 15.83 3.83
CA LEU A 48 10.62 14.39 4.01
C LEU A 48 12.10 14.01 4.03
N SER A 49 12.60 13.68 5.22
CA SER A 49 13.94 13.12 5.39
C SER A 49 14.01 11.66 4.93
N ASP A 50 12.91 10.91 5.08
CA ASP A 50 12.81 9.50 4.68
C ASP A 50 11.42 9.22 4.09
N ILE A 51 11.39 9.02 2.77
CA ILE A 51 10.17 8.77 1.99
C ILE A 51 9.57 7.40 2.30
N SER A 52 10.40 6.46 2.77
CA SER A 52 9.97 5.08 3.07
C SER A 52 9.26 4.96 4.42
N ASN A 53 9.48 5.92 5.32
CA ASN A 53 8.95 5.89 6.68
C ASN A 53 7.59 6.60 6.82
N ALA A 54 6.59 6.11 6.10
CA ALA A 54 5.21 6.57 6.28
C ALA A 54 4.53 5.84 7.45
N LYS A 55 3.65 6.54 8.16
CA LYS A 55 2.83 5.96 9.23
C LYS A 55 1.62 5.20 8.67
N PHE A 56 1.06 5.71 7.58
CA PHE A 56 -0.13 5.17 6.95
C PHE A 56 0.10 4.95 5.46
N TYR A 57 -0.62 3.99 4.92
CA TYR A 57 -0.61 3.63 3.52
C TYR A 57 -2.05 3.51 3.02
N LYS A 58 -2.27 3.92 1.79
CA LYS A 58 -3.55 3.78 1.09
C LYS A 58 -3.41 2.68 0.06
N ILE A 59 -4.26 1.67 0.15
CA ILE A 59 -4.39 0.59 -0.82
C ILE A 59 -5.56 0.93 -1.74
N VAL A 60 -5.29 0.97 -3.05
CA VAL A 60 -6.28 1.33 -4.07
C VAL A 60 -6.30 0.24 -5.13
N LEU A 61 -7.48 -0.29 -5.45
CA LEU A 61 -7.64 -1.21 -6.57
C LEU A 61 -7.16 -0.55 -7.86
N LYS A 62 -6.23 -1.21 -8.58
CA LYS A 62 -5.87 -0.79 -9.92
C LYS A 62 -7.08 -0.94 -10.81
N LYS A 63 -7.59 0.17 -11.32
CA LYS A 63 -8.50 0.12 -12.46
C LYS A 63 -7.73 -0.47 -13.63
N GLY A 64 -8.12 -1.68 -14.05
CA GLY A 64 -7.74 -2.19 -15.36
C GLY A 64 -8.07 -1.15 -16.42
N LYS A 65 -7.14 -0.95 -17.36
CA LYS A 65 -7.40 -0.22 -18.60
C LYS A 65 -8.26 -1.06 -19.52
#